data_AF-A0A2W4SQB5-F1
#
_entry.id   AF-A0A2W4SQB5-F1
#
_cell.length_a   1.000
_cell.length_b   1.000
_cell.length_c   1.000
_cell.angle_alpha   90.00
_cell.angle_beta   90.00
_cell.angle_gamma   90.00
#
_symmetry.space_group_name_H-M   'P 1'
#
loop_
_entity.id
_entity.type
_entity.pdbx_description
1 polymer ?
#
loop_
_entity_poly.entity_id
_entity_poly.type
_entity_poly.pdbx_seq_one_letter_code
_entity_poly.pdbx_strand_id
1 'polypeptide(L)'
;MARRTALAALLAVAALAGLIAPAAAHPHVFVTARAEILYAPDGTVRALKHIWSFDEAYSAYITQGLDKNGDGKLTADELAELAKINVESLPDVGFFTTAKANGKAQEFGMPTEAGLVFENKILTLTYTLPLKVPAHASRSFGIDDVEGDEIG
;
A
#
# COMPACT_ATOMS: atom_id res chain seq x y z
N MET A 1 -9.01 60.09 10.87
CA MET A 1 -7.88 59.35 10.27
C MET A 1 -7.93 57.85 10.60
N ALA A 2 -8.11 57.45 11.87
CA ALA A 2 -8.12 56.05 12.33
C ALA A 2 -9.14 55.09 11.68
N ARG A 3 -10.33 55.56 11.27
CA ARG A 3 -11.35 54.71 10.61
C ARG A 3 -10.97 54.30 9.18
N ARG A 4 -10.23 55.15 8.46
CA ARG A 4 -9.79 54.87 7.08
C ARG A 4 -8.64 53.87 7.04
N THR A 5 -7.73 53.94 8.02
CA THR A 5 -6.63 52.98 8.18
C THR A 5 -7.14 51.59 8.59
N ALA A 6 -8.17 51.51 9.45
CA ALA A 6 -8.79 50.24 9.81
C ALA A 6 -9.47 49.54 8.62
N LEU A 7 -10.17 50.30 7.76
CA LEU A 7 -10.83 49.73 6.58
C LEU A 7 -9.82 49.22 5.54
N ALA A 8 -8.73 49.97 5.32
CA ALA A 8 -7.66 49.56 4.41
C ALA A 8 -6.96 48.27 4.89
N ALA A 9 -6.74 48.14 6.21
CA ALA A 9 -6.17 46.93 6.79
C ALA A 9 -7.11 45.71 6.63
N LEU A 10 -8.42 45.89 6.83
CA LEU A 10 -9.42 44.83 6.63
C LEU A 10 -9.50 44.36 5.17
N LEU A 11 -9.45 45.30 4.21
CA LEU A 11 -9.43 44.96 2.79
C LEU A 11 -8.14 44.25 2.38
N ALA A 12 -6.99 44.66 2.93
CA ALA A 12 -5.72 43.98 2.70
C ALA A 12 -5.72 42.55 3.26
N VAL A 13 -6.27 42.34 4.45
CA VAL A 13 -6.41 40.99 5.05
C VAL A 13 -7.36 40.12 4.24
N ALA A 14 -8.49 40.65 3.78
CA ALA A 14 -9.43 39.92 2.93
C ALA A 14 -8.82 39.56 1.57
N ALA A 15 -8.04 40.46 0.96
CA ALA A 15 -7.31 40.18 -0.27
C ALA A 15 -6.23 39.12 -0.08
N LEU A 16 -5.53 39.13 1.07
CA LEU A 16 -4.52 38.11 1.39
C LEU A 16 -5.14 36.73 1.66
N ALA A 17 -6.31 36.69 2.31
CA ALA A 17 -7.04 35.45 2.55
C ALA A 17 -7.52 34.79 1.24
N GLY A 18 -7.84 35.59 0.21
CA GLY A 18 -8.19 35.10 -1.12
C GLY A 18 -7.03 34.48 -1.92
N LEU A 19 -5.78 34.64 -1.46
CA LEU A 19 -4.58 34.02 -2.07
C LEU A 19 -4.27 32.63 -1.50
N ILE A 20 -5.02 32.17 -0.48
CA ILE A 20 -4.85 30.83 0.10
C ILE A 20 -5.57 29.83 -0.81
N ALA A 21 -4.88 29.38 -1.86
CA ALA A 21 -5.34 28.24 -2.64
C ALA A 21 -5.04 26.94 -1.87
N PRO A 22 -5.96 25.96 -1.85
CA PRO A 22 -5.64 24.64 -1.33
C PRO A 22 -4.49 24.05 -2.17
N ALA A 23 -3.43 23.61 -1.51
CA ALA A 23 -2.40 22.84 -2.19
C ALA A 23 -3.02 21.52 -2.66
N ALA A 24 -2.96 21.24 -3.96
CA ALA A 24 -3.33 19.95 -4.51
C ALA A 24 -2.22 18.96 -4.18
N ALA A 25 -2.24 18.39 -2.97
CA ALA A 25 -1.45 17.22 -2.66
C ALA A 25 -2.02 16.04 -3.48
N HIS A 26 -1.14 15.20 -4.03
CA HIS A 26 -1.55 13.97 -4.72
C HIS A 26 -2.41 13.11 -3.78
N PRO A 27 -3.39 12.35 -4.29
CA PRO A 27 -4.22 11.50 -3.45
C PRO A 27 -3.36 10.40 -2.83
N HIS A 28 -3.19 10.48 -1.51
CA HIS A 28 -2.50 9.45 -0.75
C HIS A 28 -3.36 8.19 -0.68
N VAL A 29 -2.75 7.04 -0.92
CA VAL A 29 -3.36 5.72 -0.74
C VAL A 29 -2.92 5.19 0.61
N PHE A 30 -3.88 4.83 1.46
CA PHE A 30 -3.58 4.21 2.74
C PHE A 30 -3.68 2.71 2.63
N VAL A 31 -2.68 2.02 3.19
CA VAL A 31 -2.61 0.56 3.22
C VAL A 31 -2.44 0.10 4.67
N THR A 32 -3.35 -0.76 5.13
CA THR A 32 -3.11 -1.57 6.33
C THR A 32 -2.32 -2.80 5.91
N ALA A 33 -1.03 -2.83 6.22
CA ALA A 33 -0.14 -3.94 5.90
C ALA A 33 -0.02 -4.92 7.06
N ARG A 34 -0.11 -6.22 6.74
CA ARG A 34 0.21 -7.32 7.65
C ARG A 34 1.17 -8.27 6.95
N ALA A 35 2.20 -8.71 7.66
CA ALA A 35 3.12 -9.75 7.21
C ALA A 35 3.06 -10.97 8.16
N GLU A 36 3.08 -12.16 7.58
CA GLU A 36 3.18 -13.43 8.30
C GLU A 36 4.46 -14.16 7.89
N ILE A 37 5.23 -14.64 8.86
CA ILE A 37 6.47 -15.37 8.60
C ILE A 37 6.14 -16.83 8.34
N LEU A 38 6.49 -17.33 7.16
CA LEU A 38 6.29 -18.73 6.79
C LEU A 38 7.58 -19.52 7.05
N TYR A 39 7.47 -20.56 7.88
CA TYR A 39 8.56 -21.48 8.18
C TYR A 39 8.48 -22.75 7.32
N ALA A 40 9.63 -23.33 7.01
CA ALA A 40 9.75 -24.68 6.48
C ALA A 40 9.80 -25.72 7.62
N PRO A 41 9.60 -27.02 7.33
CA PRO A 41 9.61 -28.07 8.35
C PRO A 41 10.92 -28.17 9.16
N ASP A 42 12.04 -27.71 8.60
CA ASP A 42 13.35 -27.67 9.26
C ASP A 42 13.56 -26.43 10.15
N GLY A 43 12.54 -25.58 10.28
CA GLY A 43 12.56 -24.37 11.09
C GLY A 43 13.23 -23.16 10.43
N THR A 44 13.62 -23.25 9.15
CA THR A 44 14.07 -22.07 8.38
C THR A 44 12.88 -21.19 8.01
N VAL A 45 13.09 -19.88 7.96
CA VAL A 45 12.14 -18.95 7.33
C VAL A 45 12.26 -19.11 5.82
N ARG A 46 11.16 -19.41 5.13
CA ARG A 46 11.15 -19.62 3.67
C ARG A 46 10.50 -18.48 2.91
N ALA A 47 9.56 -17.75 3.51
CA ALA A 47 8.80 -16.70 2.84
C ALA A 47 8.11 -15.78 3.84
N LEU A 48 7.64 -14.64 3.35
CA LEU A 48 6.69 -13.76 4.02
C LEU A 48 5.37 -13.82 3.26
N LYS A 49 4.25 -13.90 3.97
CA LYS A 49 2.92 -13.73 3.39
C LYS A 49 2.41 -12.35 3.73
N HIS A 50 2.18 -11.53 2.73
CA HIS A 50 1.65 -10.18 2.88
C HIS A 50 0.15 -10.17 2.65
N ILE A 51 -0.54 -9.39 3.46
CA ILE A 51 -1.98 -9.10 3.37
C ILE A 51 -2.10 -7.59 3.48
N TRP A 52 -2.46 -6.94 2.38
CA TRP A 52 -2.56 -5.48 2.25
C TRP A 52 -4.02 -5.10 1.98
N SER A 53 -4.62 -4.38 2.92
CA SER A 53 -5.97 -3.84 2.75
C SER A 53 -5.89 -2.36 2.45
N PHE A 54 -6.42 -1.96 1.28
CA PHE A 54 -6.43 -0.58 0.82
C PHE A 54 -7.62 0.19 1.39
N ASP A 55 -7.52 1.51 1.46
CA ASP A 55 -8.66 2.36 1.84
C ASP A 55 -9.84 2.26 0.85
N GLU A 56 -11.02 2.70 1.28
CA GLU A 56 -12.27 2.61 0.50
C GLU A 56 -12.19 3.43 -0.81
N ALA A 57 -11.52 4.57 -0.81
CA ALA A 57 -11.47 5.46 -1.98
C ALA A 57 -10.61 4.86 -3.10
N TYR A 58 -9.42 4.36 -2.75
CA TYR A 58 -8.56 3.65 -3.68
C TYR A 58 -9.19 2.33 -4.14
N SER A 59 -9.80 1.58 -3.23
CA SER A 59 -10.49 0.34 -3.54
C SER A 59 -11.59 0.55 -4.58
N ALA A 60 -12.41 1.59 -4.43
CA ALA A 60 -13.45 1.93 -5.40
C ALA A 60 -12.88 2.38 -6.75
N TYR A 61 -11.79 3.16 -6.74
CA TYR A 61 -11.14 3.64 -7.95
C TYR A 61 -10.53 2.49 -8.77
N ILE A 62 -9.74 1.63 -8.14
CA ILE A 62 -8.99 0.59 -8.86
C ILE A 62 -9.87 -0.58 -9.32
N THR A 63 -11.01 -0.77 -8.69
CA THR A 63 -11.99 -1.81 -9.08
C THR A 63 -13.02 -1.34 -10.09
N GLN A 64 -12.98 -0.06 -10.47
CA GLN A 64 -13.95 0.52 -11.39
C GLN A 64 -13.93 -0.19 -12.75
N GLY A 65 -15.10 -0.68 -13.18
CA GLY A 65 -15.27 -1.35 -14.48
C GLY A 65 -14.78 -2.81 -14.52
N LEU A 66 -14.39 -3.39 -13.38
CA LEU A 66 -14.04 -4.81 -13.28
C LEU A 66 -15.26 -5.73 -13.14
N ASP A 67 -16.39 -5.22 -12.64
CA ASP A 67 -17.66 -5.93 -12.56
C ASP A 67 -18.24 -6.09 -13.99
N LYS A 68 -17.96 -7.24 -14.62
CA LYS A 68 -18.34 -7.50 -16.01
C LYS A 68 -19.78 -7.96 -16.14
N ASN A 69 -20.30 -8.60 -15.09
CA ASN A 69 -21.64 -9.18 -15.08
C ASN A 69 -22.70 -8.23 -14.49
N GLY A 70 -22.27 -7.13 -13.86
CA GLY A 70 -23.12 -6.08 -13.29
C GLY A 70 -23.86 -6.52 -12.02
N ASP A 71 -23.37 -7.53 -11.31
CA ASP A 71 -24.03 -8.06 -10.11
C ASP A 71 -23.65 -7.31 -8.82
N GLY A 72 -22.74 -6.33 -8.92
CA GLY A 72 -22.27 -5.51 -7.83
C GLY A 72 -21.24 -6.20 -6.93
N LYS A 73 -20.73 -7.36 -7.33
CA LYS A 73 -19.65 -8.09 -6.65
C LYS A 73 -18.50 -8.29 -7.63
N LEU A 74 -17.32 -8.54 -7.07
CA LEU A 74 -16.14 -8.87 -7.84
C LEU A 74 -15.70 -10.28 -7.50
N THR A 75 -15.70 -11.12 -8.52
CA THR A 75 -15.20 -12.49 -8.41
C THR A 75 -13.68 -12.54 -8.47
N ALA A 76 -13.09 -13.62 -8.00
CA ALA A 76 -11.64 -13.83 -8.11
C ALA A 76 -11.15 -13.76 -9.57
N ASP A 77 -11.95 -14.25 -10.52
CA ASP A 77 -11.62 -14.24 -11.95
C ASP A 77 -11.62 -12.81 -12.52
N GLU A 78 -12.51 -11.94 -12.05
CA GLU A 78 -12.55 -10.52 -12.45
C GLU A 78 -11.37 -9.72 -11.87
N LEU A 79 -10.88 -10.12 -10.69
CA LEU A 79 -9.75 -9.48 -10.01
C LEU A 79 -8.38 -10.06 -10.38
N ALA A 80 -8.34 -11.22 -11.05
CA ALA A 80 -7.10 -11.97 -11.29
C ALA A 80 -6.03 -11.17 -12.04
N GLU A 81 -6.42 -10.44 -13.09
CA GLU A 81 -5.50 -9.61 -13.86
C GLU A 81 -4.97 -8.43 -13.04
N LEU A 82 -5.84 -7.80 -12.23
CA LEU A 82 -5.43 -6.72 -11.34
C LEU A 82 -4.44 -7.23 -10.27
N ALA A 83 -4.68 -8.42 -9.71
CA ALA A 83 -3.79 -9.03 -8.73
C ALA A 83 -2.41 -9.29 -9.34
N LYS A 84 -2.39 -9.84 -10.56
CA LYS A 84 -1.18 -10.12 -11.31
C LYS A 84 -0.38 -8.85 -11.58
N ILE A 85 -1.01 -7.81 -12.13
CA ILE A 85 -0.34 -6.53 -12.42
C ILE A 85 0.26 -5.93 -11.15
N ASN A 86 -0.49 -5.92 -10.04
CA ASN A 86 -0.01 -5.37 -8.76
C ASN A 86 1.24 -6.10 -8.24
N VAL A 87 1.31 -7.43 -8.34
CA VAL A 87 2.48 -8.17 -7.82
C VAL A 87 3.66 -8.19 -8.77
N GLU A 88 3.42 -8.12 -10.09
CA GLU A 88 4.49 -8.06 -11.10
C GLU A 88 5.27 -6.74 -11.05
N SER A 89 4.67 -5.66 -10.55
CA SER A 89 5.37 -4.37 -10.36
C SER A 89 6.14 -4.24 -9.05
N LEU A 90 5.89 -5.10 -8.05
CA LEU A 90 6.55 -5.01 -6.73
C LEU A 90 8.09 -5.08 -6.77
N PRO A 91 8.74 -5.89 -7.63
CA PRO A 91 10.20 -5.94 -7.70
C PRO A 91 10.84 -4.59 -8.03
N ASP A 92 10.18 -3.75 -8.86
CA ASP A 92 10.72 -2.47 -9.33
C ASP A 92 10.89 -1.44 -8.19
N VAL A 93 10.10 -1.60 -7.13
CA VAL A 93 10.06 -0.75 -5.94
C VAL A 93 10.61 -1.46 -4.70
N GLY A 94 11.25 -2.62 -4.87
CA GLY A 94 11.84 -3.37 -3.77
C GLY A 94 10.80 -3.95 -2.79
N PHE A 95 9.61 -4.29 -3.28
CA PHE A 95 8.50 -4.91 -2.54
C PHE A 95 7.91 -4.10 -1.39
N PHE A 96 8.41 -2.88 -1.15
CA PHE A 96 8.14 -2.11 0.08
C PHE A 96 8.48 -2.89 1.36
N THR A 97 9.37 -3.88 1.28
CA THR A 97 9.70 -4.76 2.40
C THR A 97 11.19 -5.07 2.38
N THR A 98 11.82 -5.00 3.56
CA THR A 98 13.16 -5.53 3.78
C THR A 98 13.14 -6.55 4.92
N ALA A 99 14.01 -7.56 4.84
CA ALA A 99 14.13 -8.57 5.89
C ALA A 99 15.58 -8.83 6.27
N LYS A 100 15.80 -9.13 7.55
CA LYS A 100 17.11 -9.53 8.10
C LYS A 100 16.97 -10.78 8.97
N ALA A 101 17.75 -11.82 8.67
CA ALA A 101 17.89 -12.99 9.53
C ALA A 101 19.22 -12.93 10.27
N ASN A 102 19.19 -12.93 11.61
CA ASN A 102 20.38 -12.78 12.47
C ASN A 102 21.29 -11.60 12.04
N GLY A 103 20.69 -10.48 11.62
CA GLY A 103 21.40 -9.28 11.15
C GLY A 103 21.89 -9.30 9.71
N LYS A 104 21.73 -10.40 8.97
CA LYS A 104 22.06 -10.48 7.54
C LYS A 104 20.84 -10.16 6.68
N ALA A 105 20.99 -9.25 5.73
CA ALA A 105 19.94 -8.95 4.76
C ALA A 105 19.54 -10.20 3.97
N GLN A 106 18.25 -10.35 3.73
CA GLN A 106 17.69 -11.43 2.93
C GLN A 106 17.24 -10.89 1.58
N GLU A 107 17.42 -11.71 0.54
CA GLU A 107 16.93 -11.40 -0.81
C GLU A 107 15.62 -12.13 -1.06
N PHE A 108 14.70 -11.47 -1.74
CA PHE A 108 13.41 -12.03 -2.12
C PHE A 108 13.43 -12.56 -3.55
N GLY A 109 12.65 -13.62 -3.79
CA GLY A 109 12.28 -14.08 -5.13
C GLY A 109 11.05 -13.33 -5.65
N MET A 110 10.50 -13.83 -6.77
CA MET A 110 9.27 -13.27 -7.31
C MET A 110 8.07 -13.58 -6.41
N PRO A 111 7.11 -12.65 -6.25
CA PRO A 111 5.87 -12.92 -5.53
C PRO A 111 5.09 -14.07 -6.17
N THR A 112 4.41 -14.84 -5.34
CA THR A 112 3.62 -16.00 -5.73
C THR A 112 2.30 -16.01 -4.98
N GLU A 113 1.36 -16.88 -5.37
CA GLU A 113 0.07 -17.05 -4.67
C GLU A 113 -0.71 -15.73 -4.51
N ALA A 114 -0.58 -14.85 -5.52
CA ALA A 114 -1.24 -13.55 -5.52
C ALA A 114 -2.75 -13.69 -5.70
N GLY A 115 -3.52 -12.96 -4.91
CA GLY A 115 -4.97 -12.93 -5.00
C GLY A 115 -5.54 -11.65 -4.42
N LEU A 116 -6.67 -11.23 -4.97
CA LEU A 116 -7.43 -10.07 -4.50
C LEU A 116 -8.80 -10.51 -4.05
N VAL A 117 -9.27 -9.90 -2.95
CA VAL A 117 -10.63 -10.05 -2.46
C VAL A 117 -11.20 -8.65 -2.25
N PHE A 118 -12.39 -8.40 -2.79
CA PHE A 118 -13.12 -7.16 -2.57
C PHE A 118 -14.35 -7.43 -1.71
N GLU A 119 -14.27 -7.06 -0.44
CA GLU A 119 -15.33 -7.28 0.55
C GLU A 119 -15.51 -6.02 1.39
N ASN A 120 -16.75 -5.70 1.74
CA ASN A 120 -17.08 -4.53 2.56
C ASN A 120 -16.46 -3.22 2.03
N LYS A 121 -16.36 -3.09 0.69
CA LYS A 121 -15.72 -1.99 -0.04
C LYS A 121 -14.21 -1.84 0.13
N ILE A 122 -13.57 -2.82 0.76
CA ILE A 122 -12.13 -2.86 0.97
C ILE A 122 -11.55 -3.90 0.02
N LEU A 123 -10.60 -3.47 -0.81
CA LEU A 123 -9.80 -4.36 -1.62
C LEU A 123 -8.64 -4.87 -0.76
N THR A 124 -8.46 -6.18 -0.71
CA THR A 124 -7.36 -6.82 0.02
C THR A 124 -6.52 -7.67 -0.94
N LEU A 125 -5.24 -7.31 -1.07
CA LEU A 125 -4.24 -8.07 -1.79
C LEU A 125 -3.54 -9.04 -0.84
N THR A 126 -3.49 -10.31 -1.21
CA THR A 126 -2.67 -11.32 -0.53
C THR A 126 -1.63 -11.85 -1.50
N TYR A 127 -0.38 -11.98 -1.06
CA TYR A 127 0.68 -12.61 -1.83
C TYR A 127 1.76 -13.22 -0.94
N THR A 128 2.47 -14.20 -1.46
CA THR A 128 3.61 -14.86 -0.80
C THR A 128 4.91 -14.38 -1.44
N LEU A 129 5.76 -13.74 -0.65
CA LEU A 129 7.09 -13.25 -1.02
C LEU A 129 8.17 -14.22 -0.53
N PRO A 130 8.70 -15.12 -1.38
CA PRO A 130 9.69 -16.11 -0.97
C PRO A 130 11.05 -15.48 -0.73
N LEU A 131 11.81 -16.02 0.23
CA LEU A 131 13.25 -15.78 0.29
C LEU A 131 13.94 -16.57 -0.83
N LYS A 132 14.93 -15.97 -1.51
CA LYS A 132 15.73 -16.71 -2.50
C LYS A 132 16.45 -17.90 -1.88
N VAL A 133 16.87 -17.75 -0.62
CA VAL A 133 17.50 -18.80 0.17
C VAL A 133 16.80 -18.84 1.53
N PRO A 134 16.19 -19.98 1.92
CA PRO A 134 15.63 -20.12 3.25
C PRO A 134 16.66 -19.85 4.34
N ALA A 135 16.25 -19.11 5.37
CA ALA A 135 17.18 -18.56 6.35
C ALA A 135 16.91 -19.11 7.75
N HIS A 136 17.95 -19.59 8.43
CA HIS A 136 17.87 -19.83 9.86
C HIS A 136 17.92 -18.51 10.61
N ALA A 137 16.89 -18.25 11.42
CA ALA A 137 16.74 -17.03 12.20
C ALA A 137 16.66 -17.32 13.71
N SER A 138 17.52 -18.23 14.19
CA SER A 138 17.50 -18.75 15.57
C SER A 138 17.71 -17.70 16.67
N ARG A 139 18.24 -16.51 16.34
CA ARG A 139 18.36 -15.39 17.29
C ARG A 139 17.32 -14.31 17.01
N SER A 140 17.19 -13.89 15.76
CA SER A 140 16.24 -12.85 15.36
C SER A 140 15.88 -12.93 13.89
N PHE A 141 14.64 -12.54 13.60
CA PHE A 141 14.16 -12.23 12.25
C PHE A 141 13.48 -10.85 12.30
N GLY A 142 14.02 -9.89 11.56
CA GLY A 142 13.47 -8.53 11.45
C GLY A 142 12.82 -8.31 10.09
N ILE A 143 11.69 -7.60 10.09
CA ILE A 143 10.98 -7.15 8.90
C ILE A 143 10.75 -5.65 9.08
N ASP A 144 11.11 -4.89 8.06
CA ASP A 144 10.79 -3.47 7.97
C ASP A 144 9.99 -3.27 6.67
N ASP A 145 8.72 -2.88 6.80
CA ASP A 145 7.86 -2.50 5.68
C ASP A 145 7.88 -0.97 5.52
N VAL A 146 7.99 -0.48 4.29
CA VAL A 146 7.98 0.97 3.99
C VAL A 146 6.54 1.48 4.15
N GLU A 147 6.38 2.54 4.95
CA GLU A 147 5.07 3.07 5.32
C GLU A 147 4.41 3.84 4.15
N GLY A 148 3.08 3.83 4.10
CA GLY A 148 2.28 4.24 2.93
C GLY A 148 2.29 5.74 2.59
N ASP A 149 3.15 6.55 3.20
CA ASP A 149 3.34 7.96 2.84
C ASP A 149 4.26 8.15 1.62
N GLU A 150 4.98 7.10 1.21
CA GLU A 150 5.92 7.15 0.06
C GLU A 150 5.40 6.48 -1.23
N ILE A 151 4.18 5.92 -1.26
CA ILE A 151 3.63 5.22 -2.44
C ILE A 151 2.93 6.15 -3.48
N GLY A 152 3.45 7.38 -3.63
CA GLY A 152 2.90 8.44 -4.50
C GLY A 152 3.61 8.59 -5.85
#